data_AF-A0A291DKV5-F1
#
_entry.id   AF-A0A291DKV5-F1
#
_cell.length_a   1.000
_cell.length_b   1.000
_cell.length_c   1.000
_cell.angle_alpha   90.00
_cell.angle_beta   90.00
_cell.angle_gamma   90.00
#
_symmetry.space_group_name_H-M   'P 1'
#
loop_
_entity.id
_entity.type
_entity.pdbx_description
1 polymer ?
#
loop_
_entity_poly.entity_id
_entity_poly.type
_entity_poly.pdbx_seq_one_letter_code
_entity_poly.pdbx_strand_id
1 'polypeptide(L)'
;MTNKERYKDLYVQLVIKENGSTTPEMDDLFVLILGEFDDDPEKMSEFIQSIIDENTEKEPSELDLLKQENNEMKQRQEMTEEALLALSDMLLSR
;
A
#
# COMPACT_ATOMS: atom_id res chain seq x y z
N MET A 1 -26.55 3.20 9.01
CA MET A 1 -25.31 2.43 8.86
C MET A 1 -25.69 1.02 8.49
N THR A 2 -25.18 0.52 7.37
CA THR A 2 -25.42 -0.85 6.88
C THR A 2 -24.48 -1.84 7.57
N ASN A 3 -24.81 -3.14 7.49
CA ASN A 3 -23.93 -4.20 8.00
C ASN A 3 -22.53 -4.12 7.36
N LYS A 4 -22.49 -3.87 6.04
CA LYS A 4 -21.25 -3.70 5.26
C LYS A 4 -20.41 -2.50 5.72
N GLU A 5 -21.05 -1.35 5.95
CA GLU A 5 -20.37 -0.16 6.49
C GLU A 5 -19.78 -0.43 7.88
N ARG A 6 -20.57 -1.06 8.77
CA ARG A 6 -20.12 -1.39 10.12
C ARG A 6 -18.97 -2.40 10.12
N TYR A 7 -19.06 -3.44 9.29
CA TYR A 7 -18.01 -4.44 9.13
C TYR A 7 -16.72 -3.81 8.60
N LYS A 8 -16.82 -2.94 7.59
CA LYS A 8 -15.67 -2.20 7.04
C LYS A 8 -14.97 -1.36 8.10
N ASP A 9 -15.71 -0.57 8.88
CA ASP A 9 -15.13 0.28 9.92
C ASP A 9 -14.37 -0.55 10.97
N LEU A 10 -14.96 -1.65 11.43
CA LEU A 10 -14.32 -2.56 12.37
C LEU A 10 -13.09 -3.25 11.76
N TYR A 11 -13.18 -3.71 10.51
CA TYR A 11 -12.08 -4.38 9.82
C TYR A 11 -10.89 -3.45 9.63
N VAL A 12 -11.12 -2.22 9.20
CA VAL A 12 -10.06 -1.21 9.04
C VAL A 12 -9.41 -0.87 10.38
N GLN A 13 -10.22 -0.68 11.44
CA GLN A 13 -9.67 -0.33 12.75
C GLN A 13 -8.89 -1.49 13.37
N LEU A 14 -9.49 -2.67 13.46
CA LEU A 14 -8.96 -3.76 14.27
C LEU A 14 -7.95 -4.61 13.50
N VAL A 15 -8.22 -4.91 12.22
CA VAL A 15 -7.37 -5.81 11.43
C VAL A 15 -6.26 -5.03 10.74
N ILE A 16 -6.59 -3.92 10.05
CA ILE A 16 -5.60 -3.17 9.25
C ILE A 16 -4.72 -2.26 10.13
N LYS A 17 -5.31 -1.45 11.01
CA LYS A 17 -4.56 -0.45 11.80
C LYS A 17 -3.95 -1.02 13.07
N GLU A 18 -4.71 -1.81 13.83
CA GLU A 18 -4.26 -2.36 15.11
C GLU A 18 -3.54 -3.70 14.98
N ASN A 19 -3.48 -4.27 13.75
CA ASN A 19 -2.89 -5.59 13.47
C ASN A 19 -3.45 -6.70 14.38
N GLY A 20 -4.71 -6.55 14.78
CA GLY A 20 -5.45 -7.43 15.66
C GLY A 20 -6.21 -8.53 14.91
N SER A 21 -7.02 -9.28 15.65
CA SER A 21 -7.89 -10.33 15.09
C SER A 21 -9.33 -9.85 14.94
N THR A 22 -10.12 -10.57 14.15
CA THR A 22 -11.56 -10.37 14.06
C THR A 22 -12.22 -10.60 15.43
N THR A 23 -13.29 -9.87 15.69
CA THR A 23 -14.07 -9.97 16.94
C THR A 23 -15.38 -10.72 16.71
N PRO A 24 -16.05 -11.21 17.78
CA PRO A 24 -17.34 -11.87 17.63
C PRO A 24 -18.42 -11.01 16.93
N GLU A 25 -18.39 -9.68 17.11
CA GLU A 25 -19.27 -8.76 16.38
C GLU A 25 -19.00 -8.81 14.87
N MET A 26 -17.73 -8.92 14.47
CA MET A 26 -17.37 -9.05 13.06
C MET A 26 -17.78 -10.40 12.49
N ASP A 27 -17.71 -11.48 13.27
CA ASP A 27 -18.15 -12.80 12.84
C ASP A 27 -19.67 -12.83 12.59
N ASP A 28 -20.46 -12.22 13.47
CA ASP A 28 -21.91 -12.07 13.28
C ASP A 28 -22.24 -11.23 12.04
N LEU A 29 -21.53 -10.11 11.84
CA LEU A 29 -21.67 -9.27 10.67
C LEU A 29 -21.25 -9.99 9.38
N PHE A 30 -20.21 -10.83 9.44
CA PHE A 30 -19.77 -11.63 8.30
C PHE A 30 -20.89 -12.54 7.80
N VAL A 31 -21.57 -13.25 8.72
CA VAL A 31 -22.68 -14.15 8.38
C VAL A 31 -23.86 -13.37 7.77
N LEU A 32 -24.19 -12.20 8.35
CA LEU A 32 -25.27 -11.36 7.81
C LEU A 32 -24.97 -10.86 6.39
N ILE A 33 -23.75 -10.40 6.15
CA ILE A 33 -23.31 -9.90 4.85
C ILE A 33 -23.22 -11.03 3.82
N LEU A 34 -22.75 -12.20 4.22
CA LEU A 34 -22.71 -13.38 3.37
C LEU A 34 -24.13 -13.76 2.92
N GLY A 35 -25.12 -13.70 3.82
CA GLY A 35 -26.53 -13.90 3.47
C GLY A 35 -27.06 -12.85 2.47
N GLU A 36 -26.60 -11.59 2.55
CA GLU A 36 -26.92 -10.57 1.52
C GLU A 36 -26.31 -10.87 0.15
N PHE A 37 -25.29 -11.72 0.10
CA PHE A 37 -24.61 -12.15 -1.13
C PHE A 37 -25.15 -13.48 -1.69
N ASP A 38 -26.30 -13.95 -1.19
CA ASP A 38 -26.88 -15.26 -1.50
C ASP A 38 -25.98 -16.43 -1.06
N ASP A 39 -25.33 -16.27 0.09
CA ASP A 39 -24.34 -17.21 0.66
C ASP A 39 -23.17 -17.50 -0.30
N ASP A 40 -22.86 -16.56 -1.20
CA ASP A 40 -21.75 -16.65 -2.16
C ASP A 40 -20.42 -16.25 -1.51
N PRO A 41 -19.51 -17.21 -1.25
CA PRO A 41 -18.23 -16.92 -0.61
C PRO A 41 -17.30 -16.09 -1.49
N GLU A 42 -17.42 -16.15 -2.82
CA GLU A 42 -16.58 -15.37 -3.73
C GLU A 42 -16.90 -13.88 -3.60
N LYS A 43 -18.17 -13.51 -3.62
CA LYS A 43 -18.60 -12.11 -3.40
C LYS A 43 -18.19 -11.58 -2.03
N MET A 44 -18.24 -12.44 -1.01
CA MET A 44 -17.77 -12.06 0.33
C MET A 44 -16.25 -11.83 0.37
N SER A 45 -15.49 -12.69 -0.33
CA SER A 45 -14.04 -12.50 -0.47
C SER A 45 -13.70 -11.24 -1.27
N GLU A 46 -14.41 -10.97 -2.36
CA GLU A 46 -14.25 -9.74 -3.16
C GLU A 46 -14.52 -8.50 -2.32
N PHE A 47 -15.56 -8.53 -1.48
CA PHE A 47 -15.88 -7.45 -0.55
C PHE A 47 -14.72 -7.21 0.46
N ILE A 48 -14.19 -8.26 1.09
CA ILE A 48 -13.06 -8.12 2.02
C ILE A 48 -11.82 -7.60 1.29
N GLN A 49 -11.51 -8.14 0.12
CA GLN A 49 -10.37 -7.68 -0.68
C GLN A 49 -10.50 -6.20 -1.06
N SER A 50 -11.70 -5.73 -1.38
CA SER A 50 -11.93 -4.31 -1.66
C SER A 50 -11.63 -3.41 -0.45
N ILE A 51 -11.91 -3.89 0.77
CA ILE A 51 -11.57 -3.15 2.00
C ILE A 51 -10.05 -3.08 2.16
N ILE A 52 -9.34 -4.18 1.94
CA ILE A 52 -7.87 -4.24 2.03
C ILE A 52 -7.27 -3.30 0.98
N ASP A 53 -7.62 -3.46 -0.30
CA ASP A 53 -7.07 -2.67 -1.40
C ASP A 53 -7.24 -1.16 -1.23
N GLU A 54 -8.36 -0.72 -0.63
CA GLU A 54 -8.63 0.70 -0.36
C GLU A 54 -7.89 1.25 0.86
N ASN A 55 -7.48 0.41 1.82
CA ASN A 55 -7.00 0.84 3.13
C ASN A 55 -5.56 0.39 3.47
N THR A 56 -4.94 -0.44 2.63
CA THR A 56 -3.51 -0.75 2.72
C THR A 56 -2.74 -0.04 1.62
N GLU A 57 -1.67 0.69 1.99
CA GLU A 57 -0.70 1.16 1.02
C GLU A 57 -0.12 -0.05 0.30
N LYS A 58 -0.20 -0.06 -1.04
CA LYS A 58 0.46 -1.10 -1.84
C LYS A 58 1.95 -0.96 -1.60
N GLU A 59 2.57 -1.97 -0.99
CA GLU A 59 4.03 -2.03 -0.96
C GLU A 59 4.54 -1.88 -2.41
N PRO A 60 5.51 -0.98 -2.65
CA PRO A 60 6.08 -0.82 -3.98
C PRO A 60 6.63 -2.18 -4.42
N SER A 61 6.28 -2.58 -5.64
CA SER A 61 6.76 -3.85 -6.17
C SER A 61 8.29 -3.83 -6.26
N GLU A 62 8.93 -5.01 -6.33
CA GLU A 62 10.38 -5.08 -6.57
C GLU A 62 10.82 -4.25 -7.79
N LEU A 63 9.99 -4.19 -8.83
CA LEU A 63 10.24 -3.36 -10.00
C LEU A 63 10.19 -1.86 -9.69
N ASP A 64 9.27 -1.43 -8.83
CA ASP A 64 9.16 -0.02 -8.41
C ASP A 64 10.35 0.38 -7.55
N LEU A 65 10.79 -0.50 -6.64
CA LEU A 65 12.01 -0.33 -5.86
C LEU A 65 13.24 -0.22 -6.77
N LEU A 66 13.39 -1.11 -7.76
CA LEU A 66 14.51 -1.06 -8.71
C LEU A 66 14.51 0.21 -9.57
N LYS A 67 13.34 0.74 -9.92
CA LYS A 67 13.24 2.03 -10.64
C LYS A 67 13.67 3.19 -9.74
N GLN A 68 13.27 3.16 -8.48
CA GLN A 68 13.68 4.16 -7.50
C GLN A 68 15.21 4.13 -7.32
N GLU A 69 15.80 2.97 -7.06
CA GLU A 69 17.25 2.82 -6.90
C GLU A 69 18.03 3.29 -8.13
N ASN A 70 17.56 2.97 -9.34
CA ASN A 70 18.16 3.43 -10.58
C ASN A 70 18.12 4.96 -10.72
N ASN A 71 17.00 5.60 -10.36
CA ASN A 71 16.89 7.06 -10.41
C ASN A 71 17.81 7.73 -9.40
N GLU A 72 17.89 7.21 -8.18
CA GLU A 72 18.84 7.71 -7.16
C GLU A 72 20.29 7.50 -7.58
N MET A 73 20.60 6.41 -8.27
CA MET A 73 21.94 6.18 -8.83
C MET A 73 22.28 7.19 -9.93
N LYS A 74 21.34 7.46 -10.84
CA LYS A 74 21.52 8.46 -11.90
C LYS A 74 21.73 9.87 -11.34
N GLN A 75 20.91 10.29 -10.37
CA GLN A 75 21.07 11.60 -9.73
C GLN A 75 22.45 11.74 -9.06
N ARG A 76 22.92 10.69 -8.38
CA ARG A 76 24.27 10.68 -7.78
C ARG A 76 25.38 10.77 -8.83
N GLN A 77 25.21 10.11 -9.98
CA GLN A 77 26.17 10.19 -11.08
C GLN A 77 26.20 11.60 -11.67
N GLU A 78 25.05 12.20 -11.97
CA GLU A 78 24.93 13.57 -12.50
C GLU A 78 25.61 14.58 -11.57
N MET A 79 25.33 14.53 -10.27
CA MET A 79 26.00 15.39 -9.28
C MET A 79 27.53 15.19 -9.24
N THR A 80 28.00 13.95 -9.41
CA THR A 80 29.43 13.64 -9.42
C THR A 80 30.09 14.19 -10.68
N GLU A 81 29.45 14.04 -11.83
CA GLU A 81 29.92 14.57 -13.11
C GLU A 81 30.00 16.11 -13.07
N GLU A 82 28.97 16.78 -12.56
CA GLU A 82 28.97 18.23 -12.38
C GLU A 82 30.11 18.70 -11.46
N ALA A 83 30.31 18.02 -10.33
CA ALA A 83 31.41 18.33 -9.42
C ALA A 83 32.79 18.14 -10.08
N LEU A 84 32.96 17.09 -10.89
CA LEU A 84 34.19 16.83 -11.63
C LEU A 84 34.46 17.91 -12.69
N LEU A 85 33.43 18.32 -13.44
CA LEU A 85 33.53 19.40 -14.42
C LEU A 85 33.92 20.72 -13.74
N ALA A 86 33.28 21.07 -12.62
CA ALA A 86 33.61 22.27 -11.86
C ALA A 86 35.05 22.26 -11.34
N LEU A 87 35.55 21.12 -10.87
CA LEU A 87 36.95 20.97 -10.45
C LEU A 87 37.92 21.10 -11.63
N SER A 88 37.58 20.53 -12.78
CA SER A 88 38.36 20.65 -14.02
C SER A 88 38.48 22.11 -14.45
N ASP A 89 37.37 22.85 -14.46
CA ASP A 89 37.35 24.27 -14.81
C ASP A 89 38.20 25.11 -13.86
N MET A 90 38.19 24.82 -12.56
CA MET A 90 39.05 25.51 -11.57
C MET A 90 40.55 25.22 -11.76
N LEU A 91 40.91 24.03 -12.25
CA LEU A 91 42.30 23.66 -12.52
C LEU A 91 42.81 24.27 -13.82
N LEU A 92 41.96 24.33 -14.86
CA LEU A 92 42.30 24.86 -16.18
C LEU A 92 42.23 26.40 -16.29
N SER A 93 41.63 27.07 -15.31
CA SER A 93 41.54 28.54 -15.24
C SER A 93 42.70 29.20 -14.49
N ARG A 94 43.73 28.45 -14.11
CA ARG A 94 45.03 28.94 -13.62
C ARG A 94 46.06 29.05 -14.73
#